data_AF-A0A2S6AP69-F1
#
_entry.id   AF-A0A2S6AP69-F1
#
_cell.length_a   1.000
_cell.length_b   1.000
_cell.length_c   1.000
_cell.angle_alpha   90.00
_cell.angle_beta   90.00
_cell.angle_gamma   90.00
#
_symmetry.space_group_name_H-M   'P 1'
#
loop_
_entity.id
_entity.type
_entity.pdbx_description
1 polymer ?
#
loop_
_entity_poly.entity_id
_entity_poly.type
_entity_poly.pdbx_seq_one_letter_code
_entity_poly.pdbx_strand_id
1 'polypeptide(L)' 'MSDARRYVVIGGGLAGLASAVWLAEAGKRVTVLERRARLGGRTRR' A
#
# COMPACT_ATOMS: atom_id res chain seq x y z
N MET A 1 24.39 8.86 6.98
CA MET A 1 23.12 9.53 6.61
C MET A 1 22.13 8.45 6.20
N SER A 2 21.17 8.10 7.06
CA SER A 2 20.11 7.16 6.70
C SER A 2 19.18 7.81 5.70
N ASP A 3 19.25 7.37 4.45
CA ASP A 3 18.29 7.75 3.41
C ASP A 3 16.93 7.15 3.79
N ALA A 4 16.07 7.97 4.40
CA ALA A 4 14.73 7.57 4.84
C ALA A 4 13.82 7.37 3.61
N ARG A 5 14.06 6.29 2.89
CA ARG A 5 13.37 5.93 1.67
C ARG A 5 11.89 5.71 1.97
N ARG A 6 11.03 6.47 1.29
CA ARG A 6 9.57 6.39 1.41
C ARG A 6 9.01 5.57 0.26
N TYR A 7 8.04 4.73 0.56
CA TYR A 7 7.41 3.82 -0.40
C TYR A 7 5.95 4.20 -0.57
N VAL A 8 5.47 4.20 -1.80
CA VAL A 8 4.07 4.50 -2.12
C VAL A 8 3.49 3.35 -2.93
N VAL A 9 2.35 2.83 -2.49
CA VAL A 9 1.57 1.84 -3.23
C VAL A 9 0.33 2.52 -3.79
N ILE A 10 0.12 2.41 -5.11
CA ILE A 10 -1.02 2.99 -5.80
C ILE A 10 -2.06 1.89 -6.04
N GLY A 11 -3.24 2.05 -5.45
CA GLY A 11 -4.37 1.12 -5.50
C GLY A 11 -4.57 0.37 -4.18
N GLY A 12 -5.77 0.49 -3.60
CA GLY A 12 -6.21 -0.17 -2.37
C GLY A 12 -6.93 -1.51 -2.60
N GLY A 13 -6.61 -2.21 -3.69
CA GLY A 13 -7.11 -3.56 -3.97
C GLY A 13 -6.29 -4.66 -3.28
N LEU A 14 -6.68 -5.92 -3.47
CA LEU A 14 -6.02 -7.08 -2.83
C LEU A 14 -4.50 -7.07 -3.03
N ALA A 15 -4.04 -6.92 -4.27
CA ALA A 15 -2.61 -6.90 -4.58
C ALA A 15 -1.89 -5.71 -3.92
N GLY A 16 -2.47 -4.51 -3.99
CA GLY A 16 -1.86 -3.31 -3.40
C GLY A 16 -1.76 -3.40 -1.87
N LEU A 17 -2.80 -3.89 -1.20
CA LEU A 17 -2.76 -4.11 0.24
C LEU A 17 -1.76 -5.19 0.64
N ALA A 18 -1.68 -6.29 -0.12
CA ALA A 18 -0.68 -7.34 0.12
C ALA A 18 0.76 -6.80 -0.03
N SER A 19 1.03 -6.00 -1.07
CA SER A 19 2.33 -5.34 -1.24
C SER A 19 2.64 -4.36 -0.11
N ALA A 20 1.65 -3.59 0.35
CA ALA A 20 1.84 -2.64 1.45
C ALA A 20 2.16 -3.34 2.78
N VAL A 21 1.48 -4.47 3.07
CA VAL A 21 1.76 -5.31 4.23
C VAL A 21 3.19 -5.84 4.15
N TRP A 22 3.58 -6.44 3.03
CA TRP A 22 4.91 -7.01 2.88
C TRP A 22 6.03 -5.96 3.04
N LEU A 23 5.84 -4.76 2.49
CA LEU A 23 6.78 -3.65 2.68
C LEU A 23 6.81 -3.16 4.14
N ALA A 24 5.67 -3.11 4.81
CA ALA A 24 5.60 -2.72 6.22
C ALA A 24 6.30 -3.74 7.13
N GLU A 25 6.10 -5.05 6.88
CA GLU A 25 6.81 -6.14 7.56
C GLU A 25 8.32 -6.07 7.32
N ALA A 26 8.76 -5.62 6.15
CA ALA A 26 10.16 -5.34 5.84
C ALA A 26 10.71 -4.03 6.46
N GLY A 27 9.97 -3.41 7.39
CA GLY A 27 10.37 -2.21 8.12
C GLY A 27 10.34 -0.92 7.27
N LYS A 28 9.62 -0.92 6.15
CA LYS A 28 9.53 0.25 5.27
C LYS A 28 8.35 1.13 5.64
N ARG A 29 8.54 2.45 5.57
CA ARG A 29 7.44 3.41 5.71
C ARG A 29 6.66 3.52 4.40
N VAL A 30 5.43 3.00 4.40
CA VAL A 30 4.57 2.90 3.21
C VAL A 30 3.38 3.85 3.32
N THR A 31 3.02 4.49 2.21
CA THR A 31 1.74 5.19 2.04
C THR A 31 0.94 4.48 0.95
N VAL A 32 -0.32 4.15 1.22
CA VAL A 32 -1.25 3.58 0.23
C VAL A 32 -2.15 4.69 -0.28
N LEU A 33 -2.22 4.85 -1.60
CA LEU A 33 -3.11 5.80 -2.26
C LEU A 33 -4.19 5.04 -3.02
N GLU A 34 -5.44 5.25 -2.64
CA GLU A 34 -6.61 4.71 -3.34
C GLU A 34 -7.48 5.88 -3.79
N ARG A 35 -7.96 5.82 -5.04
CA ARG A 35 -8.81 6.88 -5.62
C ARG A 35 -10.18 6.94 -4.94
N ARG A 36 -10.71 5.78 -4.55
CA ARG A 36 -12.04 5.67 -3.94
C ARG A 36 -11.96 5.93 -2.43
N ALA A 37 -13.09 6.35 -1.85
CA ALA A 37 -13.25 6.47 -0.40
C ALA A 37 -13.28 5.12 0.34
N ARG A 38 -12.89 4.01 -0.32
CA ARG A 38 -12.92 2.66 0.24
C ARG A 38 -11.84 1.77 -0.38
N LEU A 39 -11.38 0.81 0.41
CA LEU A 39 -10.47 -0.25 -0.02
C LEU A 39 -11.23 -1.44 -0.66
N GLY A 40 -10.49 -2.40 -1.20
CA GLY A 40 -10.99 -3.66 -1.75
C GLY A 40 -10.87 -3.79 -3.27
N GLY A 41 -10.63 -2.71 -3.99
CA GLY A 41 -10.46 -2.76 -5.45
C GLY A 41 -11.70 -3.33 -6.16
N ARG A 42 -11.60 -4.58 -6.67
CA ARG A 42 -12.65 -5.28 -7.43
C ARG A 42 -13.37 -6.38 -6.63
N THR A 43 -13.08 -6.55 -5.34
CA THR A 43 -13.65 -7.64 -4.52
C THR A 43 -15.11 -7.46 -4.16
N ARG A 44 -15.73 -6.33 -4.52
CA ARG A 44 -17.15 -6.08 -4.30
C ARG A 44 -17.96 -6.53 -5.53
N ARG A 45 -18.93 -7.43 -5.31
CA ARG A 45 -20.08 -7.62 -6.21
C ARG A 45 -20.99 -6.39 -6.15
#